data_AF-B9TNL8-F1
#
_entry.id   AF-B9TNL8-F1
#
_cell.length_a   1.000
_cell.length_b   1.000
_cell.length_c   1.000
_cell.angle_alpha   90.00
_cell.angle_beta   90.00
_cell.angle_gamma   90.00
#
_symmetry.space_group_name_H-M   'P 1'
#
loop_
_entity.id
_entity.type
_entity.pdbx_description
1 polymer ?
#
loop_
_entity_poly.entity_id
_entity_poly.type
_entity_poly.pdbx_seq_one_letter_code
_entity_poly.pdbx_strand_id
1 'polypeptide(L)'
;MPDDTVLEMRLDRRSAVIALTHDPKLDDLALMEALRTDAFYVGALGSRRNNAARRERLREFDLTAHDVARLRGPVGLYIGSRTPPEIAISILAEVTAAKNGVAIHAVTTVEGAKSVGALEAA
;
A
#
# COMPACT_ATOMS: atom_id res chain seq x y z
N MET A 1 -0.22 -3.37 20.45
CA MET A 1 0.32 -3.99 19.22
C MET A 1 -0.11 -3.13 18.02
N PRO A 2 0.42 -3.30 16.79
CA PRO A 2 0.10 -2.41 15.67
C PRO A 2 -1.40 -2.34 15.29
N ASP A 3 -2.10 -3.46 15.43
CA ASP A 3 -3.55 -3.60 15.36
C ASP A 3 -4.27 -2.78 16.44
N ASP A 4 -3.85 -2.88 17.71
CA ASP A 4 -4.42 -2.05 18.79
C ASP A 4 -4.28 -0.56 18.48
N THR A 5 -3.12 -0.12 17.99
CA THR A 5 -2.89 1.27 17.60
C THR A 5 -3.87 1.72 16.51
N VAL A 6 -4.12 0.88 15.51
CA VAL A 6 -5.09 1.18 14.45
C VAL A 6 -6.49 1.36 15.00
N LEU A 7 -6.93 0.49 15.92
CA LEU A 7 -8.24 0.59 16.57
C LEU A 7 -8.35 1.84 17.44
N GLU A 8 -7.32 2.15 18.23
CA GLU A 8 -7.26 3.33 19.11
C GLU A 8 -7.30 4.65 18.33
N MET A 9 -6.65 4.69 17.16
CA MET A 9 -6.61 5.90 16.32
C MET A 9 -7.96 6.25 15.67
N ARG A 10 -8.94 5.32 15.66
CA ARG A 10 -10.27 5.51 15.07
C ARG A 10 -10.20 6.08 13.65
N LEU A 11 -9.49 5.37 12.78
CA LEU A 11 -9.21 5.81 11.43
C LEU A 11 -10.50 6.11 10.65
N ASP A 12 -10.50 7.23 9.95
CA ASP A 12 -11.62 7.77 9.20
C ASP A 12 -11.23 8.14 7.76
N ARG A 13 -12.13 8.77 7.02
CA ARG A 13 -11.90 9.20 5.63
C ARG A 13 -10.80 10.25 5.45
N ARG A 14 -10.18 10.74 6.53
CA ARG A 14 -9.04 11.66 6.51
C ARG A 14 -7.73 10.96 6.87
N SER A 15 -7.79 9.67 7.16
CA SER A 15 -6.67 8.86 7.62
C SER A 15 -6.03 8.08 6.47
N ALA A 16 -4.69 8.02 6.46
CA ALA A 16 -3.90 7.20 5.57
C ALA A 16 -2.99 6.27 6.38
N VAL A 17 -2.93 5.00 6.00
CA VAL A 17 -2.08 3.98 6.64
C VAL A 17 -1.08 3.45 5.64
N ILE A 18 0.19 3.42 6.05
CA ILE A 18 1.30 2.93 5.23
C ILE A 18 2.15 2.00 6.09
N ALA A 19 2.20 0.72 5.72
CA ALA A 19 3.02 -0.28 6.40
C ALA A 19 4.45 -0.27 5.84
N LEU A 20 5.44 -0.03 6.72
CA LEU A 20 6.85 0.21 6.37
C LEU A 20 7.84 -0.69 7.14
N THR A 21 7.38 -1.64 7.96
CA THR A 21 8.27 -2.33 8.92
C THR A 21 9.14 -3.41 8.28
N HIS A 22 8.79 -3.84 7.06
CA HIS A 22 9.35 -5.03 6.39
C HIS A 22 9.11 -6.36 7.12
N ASP A 23 8.50 -6.36 8.31
CA ASP A 23 8.10 -7.56 9.04
C ASP A 23 6.63 -7.90 8.70
N PRO A 24 6.37 -9.01 7.99
CA PRO A 24 5.02 -9.45 7.67
C PRO A 24 4.11 -9.58 8.89
N LYS A 25 4.64 -10.02 10.05
CA LYS A 25 3.81 -10.25 11.24
C LYS A 25 3.24 -8.94 11.79
N LEU A 26 4.04 -7.88 11.79
CA LEU A 26 3.63 -6.57 12.31
C LEU A 26 2.79 -5.82 11.28
N ASP A 27 3.23 -5.79 10.02
CA ASP A 27 2.51 -5.10 8.96
C ASP A 27 1.12 -5.71 8.73
N ASP A 28 0.99 -7.04 8.68
CA ASP A 28 -0.27 -7.69 8.33
C ASP A 28 -1.32 -7.50 9.44
N LEU A 29 -0.92 -7.46 10.72
CA LEU A 29 -1.80 -7.11 11.84
C LEU A 29 -2.36 -5.69 11.70
N ALA A 30 -1.51 -4.70 11.44
CA ALA A 30 -1.97 -3.32 11.24
C ALA A 30 -2.86 -3.18 9.99
N LEU A 31 -2.50 -3.83 8.89
CA LEU A 31 -3.23 -3.75 7.63
C LEU A 31 -4.58 -4.42 7.71
N MET A 32 -4.71 -5.55 8.41
CA MET A 32 -5.99 -6.22 8.63
C MET A 32 -7.01 -5.28 9.28
N GLU A 33 -6.63 -4.59 10.35
CA GLU A 33 -7.54 -3.64 10.99
C GLU A 33 -7.75 -2.39 10.13
N ALA A 34 -6.70 -1.85 9.49
CA ALA A 34 -6.82 -0.64 8.68
C ALA A 34 -7.77 -0.83 7.49
N LEU A 35 -7.75 -1.99 6.84
CA LEU A 35 -8.59 -2.31 5.68
C LEU A 35 -10.09 -2.40 6.02
N ARG A 36 -10.45 -2.62 7.30
CA ARG A 36 -11.84 -2.60 7.78
C ARG A 36 -12.38 -1.19 8.05
N THR A 37 -11.51 -0.18 8.04
CA THR A 37 -11.88 1.21 8.34
C THR A 37 -12.25 2.01 7.09
N ASP A 38 -12.73 3.24 7.32
CA ASP A 38 -13.03 4.23 6.29
C ASP A 38 -11.78 5.00 5.80
N ALA A 39 -10.57 4.59 6.19
CA ALA A 39 -9.31 5.18 5.73
C ALA A 39 -9.27 5.34 4.21
N PHE A 40 -8.95 6.55 3.73
CA PHE A 40 -8.96 6.85 2.29
C PHE A 40 -7.79 6.19 1.55
N TYR A 41 -6.74 5.80 2.28
CA TYR A 41 -5.56 5.17 1.74
C TYR A 41 -5.03 4.11 2.72
N VAL A 42 -4.84 2.89 2.24
CA VAL A 42 -4.16 1.81 2.98
C VAL A 42 -3.18 1.16 2.02
N GLY A 43 -1.89 1.16 2.37
CA GLY A 43 -0.86 0.61 1.50
C GLY A 43 0.35 0.03 2.22
N ALA A 44 1.15 -0.74 1.50
CA ALA A 44 2.35 -1.35 2.02
C ALA A 44 3.56 -1.17 1.10
N LEU A 45 4.72 -0.92 1.70
CA LEU A 45 6.00 -1.01 0.99
C LEU A 45 6.36 -2.48 0.75
N GLY A 46 7.08 -2.74 -0.34
CA GLY A 46 7.66 -4.06 -0.60
C GLY A 46 7.93 -4.30 -2.08
N SER A 47 8.57 -5.41 -2.40
CA SER A 47 8.66 -5.88 -3.79
C SER A 47 7.27 -6.31 -4.30
N ARG A 48 7.13 -6.47 -5.63
CA ARG A 48 5.90 -7.04 -6.24
C ARG A 48 5.58 -8.42 -5.65
N ARG A 49 6.60 -9.27 -5.51
CA ARG A 49 6.49 -10.60 -4.89
C ARG A 49 5.99 -10.51 -3.45
N ASN A 50 6.53 -9.59 -2.65
CA ASN A 50 6.12 -9.44 -1.25
C ASN A 50 4.69 -8.94 -1.14
N ASN A 51 4.27 -8.02 -2.02
CA ASN A 51 2.89 -7.53 -2.05
C ASN A 51 1.90 -8.62 -2.48
N ALA A 52 2.22 -9.45 -3.48
CA ALA A 52 1.39 -10.58 -3.86
C ALA A 52 1.24 -11.58 -2.71
N ALA A 53 2.34 -11.96 -2.05
CA ALA A 53 2.31 -12.83 -0.88
C ALA A 53 1.54 -12.21 0.30
N ARG A 54 1.63 -10.89 0.47
CA ARG A 54 0.87 -10.15 1.49
C ARG A 54 -0.63 -10.22 1.24
N ARG A 55 -1.07 -10.00 -0.01
CA ARG A 55 -2.49 -10.14 -0.39
C ARG A 55 -2.99 -11.55 -0.12
N GLU A 56 -2.18 -12.57 -0.37
CA GLU A 56 -2.58 -13.95 -0.09
C GLU A 56 -2.80 -14.19 1.41
N ARG A 57 -1.82 -13.81 2.25
CA ARG A 57 -1.98 -13.92 3.70
C ARG A 57 -3.19 -13.12 4.19
N LEU A 58 -3.41 -11.91 3.66
CA LEU A 58 -4.57 -11.09 4.05
C LEU A 58 -5.92 -11.73 3.70
N ARG A 59 -6.01 -12.58 2.66
CA ARG A 59 -7.23 -13.34 2.34
C ARG A 59 -7.53 -14.48 3.30
N GLU A 60 -6.52 -14.95 4.04
CA GLU A 60 -6.69 -15.98 5.06
C GLU A 60 -7.36 -15.44 6.34
N PHE A 61 -7.47 -14.11 6.47
CA PHE A 61 -8.19 -13.45 7.55
C PHE A 61 -9.62 -13.12 7.15
N ASP A 62 -10.41 -12.64 8.13
CA ASP A 62 -11.79 -12.20 7.94
C ASP A 62 -11.84 -10.82 7.26
N LEU A 63 -11.37 -10.77 6.01
CA LEU A 63 -11.41 -9.64 5.09
C LEU A 63 -12.14 -10.06 3.81
N THR A 64 -12.99 -9.19 3.30
CA THR A 64 -13.65 -9.45 2.01
C THR A 64 -12.66 -9.27 0.85
N ALA A 65 -13.00 -9.81 -0.32
CA ALA A 65 -12.23 -9.56 -1.54
C ALA A 65 -12.14 -8.05 -1.86
N HIS A 66 -13.19 -7.29 -1.51
CA HIS A 66 -13.20 -5.84 -1.65
C HIS A 66 -12.18 -5.16 -0.73
N ASP A 67 -12.10 -5.59 0.54
CA ASP A 67 -11.15 -5.03 1.49
C ASP A 67 -9.70 -5.29 1.04
N VAL A 68 -9.40 -6.52 0.63
CA VAL A 68 -8.06 -6.85 0.09
C VAL A 68 -7.76 -6.07 -1.20
N ALA A 69 -8.76 -5.77 -2.04
CA ALA A 69 -8.58 -4.97 -3.25
C ALA A 69 -8.24 -3.50 -2.96
N ARG A 70 -8.66 -2.95 -1.80
CA ARG A 70 -8.31 -1.59 -1.38
C ARG A 70 -6.82 -1.44 -1.03
N LEU A 71 -6.14 -2.53 -0.68
CA LEU A 71 -4.71 -2.48 -0.37
C LEU A 71 -3.91 -2.00 -1.59
N ARG A 72 -3.12 -0.95 -1.41
CA ARG A 72 -2.17 -0.44 -2.40
C ARG A 72 -0.78 -1.01 -2.14
N GLY A 73 -0.04 -1.37 -3.19
CA GLY A 73 1.24 -2.01 -2.97
C GLY A 73 1.87 -2.58 -4.24
N PRO A 74 3.17 -2.33 -4.51
CA PRO A 74 4.07 -1.44 -3.75
C PRO A 74 3.61 0.01 -3.80
N VAL A 75 3.59 0.67 -2.64
CA VAL A 75 3.21 2.08 -2.55
C VAL A 75 4.19 3.00 -3.30
N GLY A 76 3.65 4.09 -3.84
CA GLY A 76 4.36 5.16 -4.50
C GLY A 76 4.15 5.27 -6.00
N LEU A 77 4.40 6.47 -6.53
CA LEU A 77 4.49 6.72 -7.96
C LEU A 77 5.88 6.35 -8.48
N TYR A 78 5.95 5.74 -9.67
CA TYR A 78 7.21 5.38 -10.28
C TYR A 78 7.97 6.63 -10.76
N ILE A 79 8.96 7.03 -9.97
CA ILE A 79 9.87 8.14 -10.27
C ILE A 79 11.33 7.69 -10.35
N GLY A 80 11.58 6.38 -10.43
CA GLY A 80 12.94 5.82 -10.43
C GLY A 80 13.66 5.94 -9.07
N SER A 81 12.93 6.10 -7.97
CA SER A 81 13.47 6.25 -6.61
C SER A 81 14.39 5.11 -6.20
N ARG A 82 15.54 5.43 -5.61
CA ARG A 82 16.55 4.49 -5.10
C ARG A 82 16.90 4.73 -3.63
N THR A 83 16.76 5.95 -3.15
CA THR A 83 17.11 6.33 -1.78
C THR A 83 15.87 6.49 -0.89
N PRO A 84 15.98 6.37 0.44
CA PRO A 84 14.84 6.56 1.34
C PRO A 84 14.10 7.90 1.16
N PRO A 85 14.78 9.06 0.98
CA PRO A 85 14.08 10.33 0.70
C PRO A 85 13.30 10.31 -0.62
N GLU A 86 13.85 9.73 -1.68
CA GLU A 86 13.13 9.61 -2.96
C GLU A 86 11.92 8.68 -2.85
N ILE A 87 12.05 7.58 -2.09
CA ILE A 87 10.94 6.67 -1.80
C ILE A 87 9.84 7.40 -1.01
N ALA A 88 10.20 8.22 -0.03
CA ALA A 88 9.24 9.03 0.71
C ALA A 88 8.48 10.00 -0.20
N ILE A 89 9.18 10.68 -1.12
CA ILE A 89 8.55 11.56 -2.12
C ILE A 89 7.59 10.76 -3.01
N SER A 90 8.02 9.61 -3.50
CA SER A 90 7.20 8.70 -4.32
C SER A 90 5.89 8.31 -3.62
N ILE A 91 5.96 7.93 -2.34
CA ILE A 91 4.80 7.54 -1.52
C ILE A 91 3.90 8.74 -1.26
N LEU A 92 4.46 9.86 -0.80
CA LEU A 92 3.68 11.06 -0.47
C LEU A 92 2.99 11.66 -1.71
N ALA A 93 3.61 11.55 -2.89
CA ALA A 93 2.98 11.94 -4.14
C ALA A 93 1.73 11.08 -4.44
N GLU A 94 1.82 9.75 -4.28
CA GLU A 94 0.66 8.86 -4.47
C GLU A 94 -0.46 9.15 -3.45
N VAL A 95 -0.11 9.29 -2.17
CA VAL A 95 -1.07 9.58 -1.09
C VAL A 95 -1.75 10.93 -1.32
N THR A 96 -1.00 11.95 -1.75
CA THR A 96 -1.54 13.29 -2.04
C THR A 96 -2.48 13.25 -3.24
N ALA A 97 -2.12 12.53 -4.31
CA ALA A 97 -2.99 12.34 -5.46
C ALA A 97 -4.30 11.63 -5.05
N ALA A 98 -4.22 10.57 -4.25
CA ALA A 98 -5.40 9.86 -3.74
C ALA A 98 -6.30 10.76 -2.88
N LYS A 99 -5.70 11.54 -1.96
CA LYS A 99 -6.43 12.52 -1.12
C LYS A 99 -7.17 13.56 -1.96
N ASN A 100 -6.57 14.01 -3.06
CA ASN A 100 -7.11 15.06 -3.91
C ASN A 100 -8.02 14.52 -5.03
N GLY A 101 -8.29 13.21 -5.08
CA GLY A 101 -9.12 12.60 -6.13
C GLY A 101 -8.49 12.62 -7.52
N VAL A 102 -7.16 12.76 -7.61
CA VAL A 102 -6.44 12.72 -8.88
C VAL A 102 -6.32 11.26 -9.34
N ALA A 103 -6.73 11.00 -10.58
CA ALA A 103 -6.62 9.67 -11.16
C ALA A 103 -5.13 9.26 -11.29
N ILE A 104 -4.77 8.12 -10.67
CA ILE A 104 -3.45 7.51 -10.80
C ILE A 104 -3.58 6.39 -11.82
N HIS A 105 -2.92 6.53 -12.97
CA HIS A 105 -2.90 5.50 -13.99
C HIS A 105 -2.03 4.32 -13.54
N ALA A 106 -2.46 3.09 -13.84
CA ALA A 106 -1.72 1.90 -13.43
C ALA A 106 -0.24 1.93 -13.86
N VAL A 107 0.05 2.45 -15.05
CA VAL A 107 1.42 2.58 -15.60
C VAL A 107 2.32 3.53 -14.82
N THR A 108 1.77 4.47 -14.03
CA THR A 108 2.55 5.40 -13.21
C THR A 108 2.77 4.90 -11.79
N THR A 109 2.17 3.78 -11.39
CA THR A 109 2.46 3.13 -10.11
C THR A 109 3.79 2.38 -10.16
N VAL A 110 4.44 2.20 -9.00
CA VAL A 110 5.68 1.39 -8.91
C VAL A 110 5.47 -0.03 -9.44
N GLU A 111 4.30 -0.64 -9.19
CA GLU A 111 3.98 -1.97 -9.72
C GLU A 111 3.87 -1.98 -11.24
N GLY A 112 3.03 -1.11 -11.79
CA GLY A 112 2.73 -1.08 -13.22
C GLY A 112 3.94 -0.75 -14.06
N ALA A 113 4.70 0.29 -13.69
CA ALA A 113 5.91 0.67 -14.42
C ALA A 113 6.97 -0.45 -14.44
N LYS A 114 7.16 -1.15 -13.32
CA LYS A 114 8.10 -2.29 -13.24
C LYS A 114 7.62 -3.52 -14.02
N SER A 115 6.31 -3.65 -14.25
CA SER A 115 5.75 -4.69 -15.10
C SER A 115 5.95 -4.40 -16.58
N VAL A 116 5.82 -3.14 -16.99
CA VAL A 116 6.12 -2.70 -18.36
C VAL A 116 7.62 -2.85 -18.68
N GLY A 117 8.51 -2.32 -17.82
CA GLY A 117 9.96 -2.40 -18.08
C GLY A 117 10.52 -3.83 -18.08
N ALA A 118 9.84 -4.79 -17.43
CA ALA A 118 10.22 -6.20 -17.48
C ALA A 118 9.86 -6.87 -18.83
N LEU A 119 8.82 -6.37 -19.51
CA LEU A 119 8.42 -6.86 -20.84
C LEU A 119 9.33 -6.32 -21.94
N GLU A 120 9.84 -5.09 -21.80
CA GLU A 120 10.75 -4.47 -22.78
C GLU A 120 12.18 -5.03 -22.74
N ALA A 121 12.56 -5.68 -21.64
CA ALA A 121 13.90 -6.25 -21.43
C ALA A 121 14.01 -7.75 -21.77
N ALA A 122 12.93 -8.37 -22.24
CA ALA A 122 12.82 -9.79 -22.59
C ALA A 122 12.82 -9.98 -24.12
#